data_AF-A0A151WF51-F1
#
_entry.id   AF-A0A151WF51-F1
#
_cell.length_a   1.000
_cell.length_b   1.000
_cell.length_c   1.000
_cell.angle_alpha   90.00
_cell.angle_beta   90.00
_cell.angle_gamma   90.00
#
_symmetry.space_group_name_H-M   'P 1'
#
loop_
_entity.id
_entity.type
_entity.pdbx_description
1 polymer ?
#
loop_
_entity_poly.entity_id
_entity_poly.type
_entity_poly.pdbx_seq_one_letter_code
_entity_poly.pdbx_strand_id
1 'polypeptide(L)'
;MKNKPPYSLKKFMKLYNIVQILANAWLIYDHIDSGLFSTKLICPTLDYSYNYIPMRITRCLWYYFLLKILDYVQTGIFVLRKKDTQVTALHLYHHVSTFLLAWMTLRYYAIPPLALMSIMNSFIHTIMYTYYLLSAWGPNVQKAVAPMKRWITVIQMIQFIMMILYGSQYILLDCKVMTHFALYTYIGNVMVNFYMFYNFYQKTYTKLKKTQ
;
A
#
# COMPACT_ATOMS: atom_id res chain seq x y z
N MET A 1 -27.26 1.09 -1.23
CA MET A 1 -27.41 -0.39 -1.33
C MET A 1 -28.41 -1.01 -0.35
N LYS A 2 -29.03 -0.27 0.59
CA LYS A 2 -29.90 -0.83 1.64
C LYS A 2 -31.00 -1.75 1.10
N ASN A 3 -31.71 -1.32 0.06
CA ASN A 3 -32.88 -2.02 -0.50
C ASN A 3 -32.61 -2.82 -1.78
N LYS A 4 -31.33 -3.07 -2.15
CA LYS A 4 -30.96 -3.86 -3.35
C LYS A 4 -30.28 -5.19 -2.96
N PRO A 5 -30.44 -6.27 -3.74
CA PRO A 5 -29.73 -7.53 -3.52
C PRO A 5 -28.21 -7.38 -3.81
N PRO A 6 -27.36 -8.23 -3.22
CA PRO A 6 -25.91 -8.16 -3.44
C PRO A 6 -25.55 -8.53 -4.88
N TYR A 7 -24.68 -7.74 -5.52
CA TYR A 7 -24.25 -8.01 -6.89
C TYR A 7 -23.23 -9.17 -6.95
N SER A 8 -23.37 -10.05 -7.94
CA SER A 8 -22.40 -11.12 -8.24
C SER A 8 -21.25 -10.58 -9.11
N LEU A 9 -20.26 -9.95 -8.49
CA LEU A 9 -19.12 -9.34 -9.19
C LEU A 9 -17.89 -10.27 -9.30
N LYS A 10 -18.08 -11.60 -9.29
CA LYS A 10 -16.96 -12.56 -9.24
C LYS A 10 -15.97 -12.40 -10.39
N LYS A 11 -16.46 -12.28 -11.64
CA LYS A 11 -15.59 -12.09 -12.82
C LYS A 11 -14.84 -10.75 -12.77
N PHE A 12 -15.55 -9.69 -12.43
CA PHE A 12 -14.97 -8.35 -12.28
C PHE A 12 -13.88 -8.32 -11.20
N MET A 13 -14.08 -8.97 -10.06
CA MET A 13 -13.07 -9.07 -9.01
C MET A 13 -11.80 -9.80 -9.46
N LYS A 14 -11.95 -10.90 -10.21
CA LYS A 14 -10.79 -11.62 -10.76
C LYS A 14 -10.00 -10.71 -11.70
N LEU A 15 -10.71 -10.04 -12.61
CA LEU A 15 -10.09 -9.09 -13.54
C LEU A 15 -9.41 -7.92 -12.79
N TYR A 16 -10.09 -7.33 -11.81
CA TYR A 16 -9.55 -6.25 -10.98
C TYR A 16 -8.29 -6.68 -10.24
N ASN A 17 -8.28 -7.86 -9.61
CA ASN A 17 -7.09 -8.37 -8.92
C ASN A 17 -5.93 -8.61 -9.90
N ILE A 18 -6.20 -9.12 -11.12
CA ILE A 18 -5.17 -9.29 -12.16
C ILE A 18 -4.60 -7.93 -12.57
N VAL A 19 -5.45 -6.95 -12.85
CA VAL A 19 -5.02 -5.58 -13.19
C VAL A 19 -4.17 -4.98 -12.08
N GLN A 20 -4.58 -5.14 -10.82
CA GLN A 20 -3.81 -4.68 -9.66
C GLN A 20 -2.45 -5.37 -9.54
N ILE A 21 -2.37 -6.69 -9.73
CA ILE A 21 -1.11 -7.44 -9.72
C ILE A 21 -0.16 -6.88 -10.81
N LEU A 22 -0.66 -6.75 -12.04
CA LEU A 22 0.14 -6.25 -13.16
C LEU A 22 0.56 -4.80 -12.98
N ALA A 23 -0.32 -3.93 -12.50
CA ALA A 23 -0.02 -2.52 -12.27
C ALA A 23 1.02 -2.34 -11.17
N ASN A 24 0.92 -3.08 -10.05
CA ASN A 24 1.92 -3.04 -8.99
C ASN A 24 3.27 -3.59 -9.44
N ALA A 25 3.29 -4.73 -10.17
CA ALA A 25 4.51 -5.31 -10.71
C ALA A 25 5.20 -4.38 -11.73
N TRP A 26 4.40 -3.76 -12.61
CA TRP A 26 4.89 -2.78 -13.57
C TRP A 26 5.45 -1.54 -12.90
N LEU A 27 4.80 -1.02 -11.85
CA LEU A 27 5.34 0.11 -11.08
C LEU A 27 6.69 -0.22 -10.45
N ILE A 28 6.86 -1.42 -9.88
CA ILE A 28 8.16 -1.85 -9.35
C ILE A 28 9.20 -1.78 -10.46
N TYR A 29 8.92 -2.38 -11.62
CA TYR A 29 9.82 -2.32 -12.78
C TYR A 29 10.12 -0.89 -13.22
N ASP A 30 9.11 -0.03 -13.38
CA ASP A 30 9.27 1.35 -13.86
C ASP A 30 10.11 2.20 -12.89
N HIS A 31 9.97 1.99 -11.57
CA HIS A 31 10.83 2.65 -10.59
C HIS A 31 12.28 2.16 -10.67
N ILE A 32 12.52 0.86 -10.90
CA ILE A 32 13.88 0.32 -11.06
C ILE A 32 14.52 0.88 -12.33
N ASP A 33 13.78 0.84 -13.45
CA ASP A 33 14.18 1.36 -14.76
C ASP A 33 14.41 2.88 -14.74
N SER A 34 13.72 3.62 -13.86
CA SER A 34 13.92 5.07 -13.71
C SER A 34 15.32 5.50 -13.27
N GLY A 35 16.18 4.55 -12.89
CA GLY A 35 17.49 4.83 -12.32
C GLY A 35 17.42 5.18 -10.84
N LEU A 36 16.35 4.77 -10.14
CA LEU A 36 16.14 5.08 -8.73
C LEU A 36 17.37 4.71 -7.87
N PHE A 37 17.92 3.52 -8.10
CA PHE A 37 19.10 3.03 -7.36
C PHE A 37 20.42 3.70 -7.77
N SER A 38 20.43 4.46 -8.86
CA SER A 38 21.56 5.30 -9.27
C SER A 38 21.51 6.69 -8.61
N THR A 39 20.42 7.01 -7.89
CA THR A 39 20.27 8.29 -7.17
C THR A 39 20.63 8.16 -5.69
N LYS A 40 20.85 9.30 -5.01
CA LYS A 40 21.04 9.33 -3.57
C LYS A 40 19.73 8.96 -2.86
N LEU A 41 19.69 7.78 -2.24
CA LEU A 41 18.55 7.32 -1.45
C LEU A 41 18.56 7.82 0.00
N ILE A 42 19.74 8.20 0.50
CA ILE A 42 19.90 8.78 1.82
C ILE A 42 20.08 10.28 1.64
N CYS A 43 19.15 11.06 2.18
CA CYS A 43 19.18 12.52 2.21
C CYS A 43 19.48 13.16 0.84
N PRO A 44 18.62 12.92 -0.17
CA PRO A 44 18.75 13.60 -1.46
C PRO A 44 18.45 15.09 -1.33
N THR A 45 18.98 15.89 -2.24
CA THR A 45 18.50 17.25 -2.43
C THR A 45 17.19 17.24 -3.22
N LEU A 46 16.31 18.21 -2.96
CA LEU A 46 15.13 18.38 -3.82
C LEU A 46 15.57 18.93 -5.17
N ASP A 47 15.11 18.28 -6.22
CA ASP A 47 15.37 18.68 -7.59
C ASP A 47 14.04 18.82 -8.33
N TYR A 48 13.67 20.06 -8.61
CA TYR A 48 12.47 20.42 -9.39
C TYR A 48 12.80 20.71 -10.87
N SER A 49 14.01 20.37 -11.32
CA SER A 49 14.40 20.53 -12.72
C SER A 49 13.64 19.56 -13.63
N TYR A 50 13.61 19.90 -14.92
CA TYR A 50 13.05 19.05 -15.97
C TYR A 50 14.06 18.02 -16.51
N ASN A 51 15.07 17.67 -15.71
CA ASN A 51 16.05 16.66 -16.07
C ASN A 51 15.40 15.26 -16.18
N TYR A 52 15.99 14.39 -17.01
CA TYR A 52 15.42 13.09 -17.32
C TYR A 52 15.14 12.22 -16.08
N ILE A 53 16.09 12.13 -15.14
CA ILE A 53 15.97 11.26 -13.95
C ILE A 53 14.91 11.77 -12.96
N PRO A 54 14.95 13.02 -12.46
CA PRO A 54 13.90 13.54 -11.57
C PRO A 54 12.50 13.48 -12.19
N MET A 55 12.39 13.77 -13.49
CA MET A 55 11.12 13.70 -14.21
C MET A 55 10.60 12.26 -14.30
N ARG A 56 11.49 11.29 -14.55
CA ARG A 56 11.12 9.87 -14.60
C ARG A 56 10.63 9.39 -13.23
N ILE A 57 11.34 9.70 -12.15
CA ILE A 57 10.92 9.38 -10.77
C ILE A 57 9.57 10.03 -10.43
N THR A 58 9.40 11.30 -10.77
CA THR A 58 8.12 12.02 -10.56
C THR A 58 6.97 11.36 -11.32
N ARG A 59 7.22 10.90 -12.55
CA ARG A 59 6.23 10.16 -13.33
C ARG A 59 5.90 8.80 -12.72
N CYS A 60 6.87 8.09 -12.17
CA CYS A 60 6.62 6.86 -11.42
C CYS A 60 5.72 7.11 -10.19
N LEU A 61 5.99 8.18 -9.44
CA LEU A 61 5.16 8.62 -8.31
C LEU A 61 3.75 9.05 -8.75
N TRP A 62 3.62 9.66 -9.92
CA TRP A 62 2.32 9.99 -10.53
C TRP A 62 1.50 8.73 -10.81
N TYR A 63 2.10 7.70 -11.42
CA TYR A 63 1.42 6.42 -11.64
C TYR A 63 1.09 5.69 -10.32
N TYR A 64 1.94 5.79 -9.31
CA TYR A 64 1.64 5.28 -7.97
C TYR A 64 0.43 5.99 -7.34
N PHE A 65 0.31 7.31 -7.51
CA PHE A 65 -0.87 8.05 -7.08
C PHE A 65 -2.15 7.60 -7.81
N LEU A 66 -2.08 7.39 -9.13
CA LEU A 66 -3.21 6.83 -9.89
C LEU A 66 -3.59 5.43 -9.40
N LEU A 67 -2.61 4.60 -9.04
CA LEU A 67 -2.87 3.29 -8.45
C LEU A 67 -3.62 3.40 -7.12
N LYS A 68 -3.32 4.40 -6.28
CA LYS A 68 -4.07 4.66 -5.04
C LYS A 68 -5.51 5.10 -5.29
N ILE A 69 -5.78 5.76 -6.42
CA ILE A 69 -7.17 6.02 -6.85
C ILE A 69 -7.85 4.71 -7.24
N LEU A 70 -7.16 3.84 -7.99
CA LEU A 70 -7.70 2.52 -8.38
C LEU A 70 -8.01 1.64 -7.17
N ASP A 71 -7.24 1.75 -6.08
CA ASP A 71 -7.49 1.02 -4.84
C ASP A 71 -8.90 1.32 -4.24
N TYR A 72 -9.48 2.52 -4.48
CA TYR A 72 -10.85 2.81 -4.03
C TYR A 72 -11.92 1.97 -4.74
N VAL A 73 -11.64 1.48 -5.95
CA VAL A 73 -12.56 0.58 -6.67
C VAL A 73 -12.82 -0.68 -5.83
N GLN A 74 -11.83 -1.17 -5.09
CA GLN A 74 -12.00 -2.30 -4.17
C GLN A 74 -13.05 -2.03 -3.10
N THR A 75 -13.03 -0.82 -2.51
CA THR A 75 -14.04 -0.39 -1.53
C THR A 75 -15.42 -0.33 -2.17
N GLY A 76 -15.52 0.19 -3.40
CA GLY A 76 -16.76 0.17 -4.19
C GLY A 76 -17.29 -1.25 -4.42
N ILE A 77 -16.43 -2.21 -4.76
CA ILE A 77 -16.80 -3.63 -4.91
C ILE A 77 -17.36 -4.19 -3.60
N PHE A 78 -16.74 -3.90 -2.45
CA PHE A 78 -17.21 -4.39 -1.15
C PHE A 78 -18.61 -3.87 -0.80
N VAL A 79 -18.85 -2.58 -1.05
CA VAL A 79 -20.18 -1.95 -0.85
C VAL A 79 -21.23 -2.55 -1.80
N LEU A 80 -20.90 -2.75 -3.08
CA LEU A 80 -21.81 -3.35 -4.05
C LEU A 80 -22.16 -4.82 -3.74
N ARG A 81 -21.25 -5.55 -3.08
CA ARG A 81 -21.48 -6.93 -2.65
C ARG A 81 -22.16 -7.06 -1.28
N LYS A 82 -22.48 -5.94 -0.62
CA LYS A 82 -22.97 -5.89 0.78
C LYS A 82 -22.08 -6.69 1.74
N LYS A 83 -20.76 -6.60 1.53
CA LYS A 83 -19.75 -7.20 2.40
C LYS A 83 -19.22 -6.16 3.37
N ASP A 84 -20.13 -5.55 4.12
CA ASP A 84 -19.82 -4.43 5.03
C ASP A 84 -18.83 -4.84 6.14
N THR A 85 -18.78 -6.13 6.48
CA THR A 85 -17.77 -6.70 7.40
C THR A 85 -16.33 -6.62 6.87
N GLN A 86 -16.13 -6.41 5.57
CA GLN A 86 -14.81 -6.21 4.96
C GLN A 86 -14.40 -4.73 4.94
N VAL A 87 -15.36 -3.80 4.98
CA VAL A 87 -15.12 -2.35 5.08
C VAL A 87 -14.90 -1.99 6.55
N THR A 88 -13.76 -2.43 7.08
CA THR A 88 -13.38 -2.13 8.46
C THR A 88 -12.86 -0.70 8.59
N ALA A 89 -12.85 -0.17 9.82
CA ALA A 89 -12.22 1.12 10.11
C ALA A 89 -10.73 1.14 9.68
N LEU A 90 -10.02 0.01 9.83
CA LEU A 90 -8.65 -0.16 9.35
C LEU A 90 -8.55 0.02 7.84
N HIS A 91 -9.42 -0.66 7.08
CA HIS A 91 -9.45 -0.56 5.62
C HIS A 91 -9.68 0.89 5.18
N LEU A 92 -10.73 1.52 5.72
CA LEU A 92 -11.09 2.87 5.33
C LEU A 92 -10.01 3.89 5.71
N TYR A 93 -9.50 3.84 6.94
CA TYR A 93 -8.42 4.72 7.40
C TYR A 93 -7.19 4.58 6.52
N HIS A 94 -6.78 3.34 6.23
CA HIS A 94 -5.61 3.07 5.39
C HIS A 94 -5.77 3.66 3.99
N HIS A 95 -6.87 3.35 3.29
CA HIS A 95 -7.08 3.82 1.92
C HIS A 95 -7.28 5.34 1.82
N VAL A 96 -7.91 5.98 2.80
CA VAL A 96 -8.04 7.45 2.81
C VAL A 96 -6.71 8.13 3.11
N SER A 97 -6.02 7.69 4.17
CA SER A 97 -4.78 8.35 4.58
C SER A 97 -3.63 8.14 3.59
N THR A 98 -3.47 6.95 3.03
CA THR A 98 -2.41 6.68 2.04
C THR A 98 -2.62 7.41 0.73
N PHE A 99 -3.87 7.61 0.29
CA PHE A 99 -4.17 8.43 -0.88
C PHE A 99 -3.82 9.90 -0.66
N LEU A 100 -4.23 10.47 0.48
CA LEU A 100 -3.91 11.87 0.82
C LEU A 100 -2.40 12.09 0.94
N LEU A 101 -1.67 11.15 1.57
CA LEU A 101 -0.23 11.18 1.63
C LEU A 101 0.41 11.08 0.25
N ALA A 102 -0.02 10.12 -0.58
CA ALA A 102 0.50 9.98 -1.95
C ALA A 102 0.32 11.26 -2.78
N TRP A 103 -0.83 11.93 -2.65
CA TRP A 103 -1.08 13.22 -3.29
C TRP A 103 -0.15 14.31 -2.77
N MET A 104 -0.01 14.45 -1.44
CA MET A 104 0.87 15.45 -0.85
C MET A 104 2.34 15.22 -1.23
N THR A 105 2.80 13.98 -1.23
CA THR A 105 4.18 13.63 -1.62
C THR A 105 4.42 13.94 -3.09
N LEU A 106 3.49 13.58 -3.98
CA LEU A 106 3.59 13.88 -5.41
C LEU A 106 3.60 15.39 -5.68
N ARG A 107 2.78 16.14 -4.95
CA ARG A 107 2.63 17.59 -5.16
C ARG A 107 3.84 18.38 -4.65
N TYR A 108 4.40 18.00 -3.51
CA TYR A 108 5.40 18.82 -2.81
C TYR A 108 6.79 18.18 -2.69
N TYR A 109 6.86 16.85 -2.64
CA TYR A 109 8.08 16.10 -2.29
C TYR A 109 8.30 14.92 -3.24
N ALA A 110 8.47 15.17 -4.53
CA ALA A 110 8.78 14.13 -5.51
C ALA A 110 10.27 13.71 -5.40
N ILE A 111 10.59 12.90 -4.39
CA ILE A 111 11.97 12.52 -4.06
C ILE A 111 12.21 11.00 -4.13
N PRO A 112 13.43 10.54 -4.47
CA PRO A 112 13.80 9.12 -4.55
C PRO A 112 13.43 8.26 -3.32
N PRO A 113 13.60 8.71 -2.07
CA PRO A 113 13.30 7.93 -0.86
C PRO A 113 11.81 7.56 -0.76
N LEU A 114 10.91 8.45 -1.18
CA LEU A 114 9.47 8.19 -1.21
C LEU A 114 9.09 7.25 -2.37
N ALA A 115 9.86 7.29 -3.46
CA ALA A 115 9.75 6.34 -4.55
C ALA A 115 10.15 4.92 -4.09
N LEU A 116 11.20 4.78 -3.28
CA LEU A 116 11.57 3.49 -2.66
C LEU A 116 10.46 2.95 -1.74
N MET A 117 9.83 3.82 -0.95
CA MET A 117 8.66 3.46 -0.13
C MET A 117 7.50 2.96 -0.97
N SER A 118 7.30 3.57 -2.14
CA SER A 118 6.27 3.17 -3.10
C SER A 118 6.57 1.80 -3.72
N ILE A 119 7.84 1.48 -4.01
CA ILE A 119 8.26 0.12 -4.43
C ILE A 119 7.91 -0.91 -3.35
N MET A 120 8.30 -0.64 -2.09
CA MET A 120 8.02 -1.57 -0.98
C MET A 120 6.52 -1.83 -0.82
N ASN A 121 5.71 -0.77 -0.91
CA ASN A 121 4.25 -0.90 -0.86
C ASN A 121 3.71 -1.73 -2.03
N SER A 122 4.19 -1.45 -3.25
CA SER A 122 3.74 -2.14 -4.47
C SER A 122 4.13 -3.62 -4.47
N PHE A 123 5.29 -3.96 -3.90
CA PHE A 123 5.73 -5.35 -3.74
C PHE A 123 4.77 -6.14 -2.83
N ILE A 124 4.41 -5.57 -1.68
CA ILE A 124 3.46 -6.21 -0.77
C ILE A 124 2.06 -6.27 -1.36
N HIS A 125 1.62 -5.24 -2.09
CA HIS A 125 0.33 -5.26 -2.79
C HIS A 125 0.29 -6.33 -3.89
N THR A 126 1.39 -6.56 -4.60
CA THR A 126 1.49 -7.66 -5.58
C THR A 126 1.21 -9.00 -4.91
N ILE A 127 1.82 -9.27 -3.74
CA ILE A 127 1.58 -10.50 -2.97
C ILE A 127 0.13 -10.57 -2.46
N MET A 128 -0.38 -9.47 -1.90
CA MET A 128 -1.73 -9.40 -1.34
C MET A 128 -2.82 -9.62 -2.40
N TYR A 129 -2.73 -8.95 -3.55
CA TYR A 129 -3.70 -9.11 -4.64
C TYR A 129 -3.60 -10.48 -5.31
N THR A 130 -2.40 -11.09 -5.36
CA THR A 130 -2.24 -12.49 -5.78
C THR A 130 -3.02 -13.43 -4.85
N TYR A 131 -2.94 -13.23 -3.53
CA TYR A 131 -3.75 -13.98 -2.58
C TYR A 131 -5.26 -13.74 -2.77
N TYR A 132 -5.69 -12.50 -3.03
CA TYR A 132 -7.10 -12.20 -3.32
C TYR A 132 -7.60 -12.85 -4.62
N LEU A 133 -6.76 -12.96 -5.64
CA LEU A 133 -7.08 -13.68 -6.86
C LEU A 133 -7.25 -15.19 -6.60
N LEU A 134 -6.30 -15.80 -5.90
CA LEU A 134 -6.32 -17.23 -5.58
C LEU A 134 -7.51 -17.59 -4.68
N SER A 135 -7.79 -16.79 -3.66
CA SER A 135 -8.95 -17.00 -2.77
C SER A 135 -10.30 -16.83 -3.49
N ALA A 136 -10.35 -16.13 -4.63
CA ALA A 136 -11.54 -16.00 -5.47
C ALA A 136 -11.69 -17.14 -6.49
N TRP A 137 -10.73 -18.05 -6.62
CA TRP A 137 -10.74 -19.09 -7.67
C TRP A 137 -11.71 -20.24 -7.38
N GLY A 138 -11.88 -20.60 -6.11
CA GLY A 138 -12.86 -21.61 -5.69
C GLY A 138 -12.70 -22.03 -4.22
N PRO A 139 -13.64 -22.80 -3.66
CA PRO A 139 -13.65 -23.18 -2.24
C PRO A 139 -12.42 -24.02 -1.84
N ASN A 140 -12.00 -24.93 -2.73
CA ASN A 140 -10.85 -25.80 -2.48
C ASN A 140 -9.54 -25.00 -2.44
N VAL A 141 -9.35 -24.10 -3.41
CA VAL A 141 -8.19 -23.19 -3.43
C VAL A 141 -8.22 -22.25 -2.24
N GLN A 142 -9.38 -21.70 -1.89
CA GLN A 142 -9.54 -20.83 -0.73
C GLN A 142 -9.11 -21.50 0.58
N LYS A 143 -9.46 -22.78 0.77
CA LYS A 143 -9.00 -23.57 1.94
C LYS A 143 -7.48 -23.76 1.92
N ALA A 144 -6.90 -24.06 0.76
CA ALA A 144 -5.46 -24.24 0.63
C ALA A 144 -4.66 -22.96 0.92
N VAL A 145 -5.14 -21.79 0.49
CA VAL A 145 -4.45 -20.50 0.71
C VAL A 145 -4.79 -19.82 2.03
N ALA A 146 -5.84 -20.26 2.74
CA ALA A 146 -6.24 -19.70 4.04
C ALA A 146 -5.09 -19.48 5.04
N PRO A 147 -4.14 -20.42 5.27
CA PRO A 147 -3.02 -20.19 6.19
C PRO A 147 -2.07 -19.07 5.75
N MET A 148 -1.96 -18.80 4.44
CA MET A 148 -1.11 -17.73 3.90
C MET A 148 -1.55 -16.34 4.35
N LYS A 149 -2.84 -16.15 4.64
CA LYS A 149 -3.39 -14.88 5.11
C LYS A 149 -2.65 -14.32 6.34
N ARG A 150 -2.27 -15.21 7.27
CA ARG A 150 -1.51 -14.83 8.47
C ARG A 150 -0.13 -14.30 8.09
N TRP A 151 0.58 -15.01 7.22
CA TRP A 151 1.91 -14.62 6.76
C TRP A 151 1.90 -13.30 5.98
N ILE A 152 0.90 -13.07 5.13
CA ILE A 152 0.73 -11.79 4.42
C ILE A 152 0.58 -10.64 5.43
N THR A 153 -0.24 -10.84 6.46
CA THR A 153 -0.42 -9.83 7.53
C THR A 153 0.89 -9.55 8.27
N VAL A 154 1.69 -10.59 8.53
CA VAL A 154 3.02 -10.44 9.16
C VAL A 154 3.98 -9.66 8.27
N ILE A 155 4.05 -9.99 6.98
CA ILE A 155 4.92 -9.28 6.04
C ILE A 155 4.49 -7.81 5.89
N GLN A 156 3.18 -7.51 5.90
CA GLN A 156 2.66 -6.13 5.94
C GLN A 156 3.12 -5.37 7.20
N MET A 157 3.11 -6.01 8.36
CA MET A 157 3.62 -5.38 9.59
C MET A 157 5.14 -5.15 9.53
N ILE A 158 5.91 -6.11 8.99
CA ILE A 158 7.35 -5.95 8.78
C ILE A 158 7.63 -4.80 7.81
N GLN A 159 6.85 -4.66 6.74
CA GLN A 159 6.93 -3.52 5.82
C GLN A 159 6.82 -2.19 6.58
N PHE A 160 5.81 -2.01 7.44
CA PHE A 160 5.67 -0.77 8.20
C PHE A 160 6.86 -0.49 9.13
N ILE A 161 7.42 -1.51 9.78
CA ILE A 161 8.62 -1.36 10.61
C ILE A 161 9.79 -0.87 9.77
N MET A 162 10.04 -1.48 8.61
CA MET A 162 11.11 -1.04 7.70
C MET A 162 10.90 0.39 7.22
N MET A 163 9.65 0.77 6.91
CA MET A 163 9.31 2.15 6.50
C MET A 163 9.54 3.16 7.63
N ILE A 164 9.26 2.79 8.88
CA ILE A 164 9.52 3.65 10.07
C ILE A 164 11.02 3.82 10.28
N LEU A 165 11.79 2.74 10.26
CA LEU A 165 13.26 2.78 10.45
C LEU A 165 13.95 3.59 9.34
N TYR A 166 13.50 3.41 8.10
CA TYR A 166 14.02 4.19 6.99
C TYR A 166 13.54 5.65 7.04
N GLY A 167 12.33 5.93 7.55
CA GLY A 167 11.87 7.30 7.78
C GLY A 167 12.64 8.01 8.90
N SER A 168 12.97 7.30 9.98
CA SER A 168 13.64 7.88 11.15
C SER A 168 15.08 8.30 10.86
N GLN A 169 15.75 7.68 9.88
CA GLN A 169 17.10 8.09 9.46
C GLN A 169 17.16 9.58 9.06
N TYR A 170 16.07 10.14 8.52
CA TYR A 170 16.00 11.56 8.14
C TYR A 170 16.03 12.50 9.34
N ILE A 171 15.46 12.05 10.46
CA ILE A 171 15.48 12.77 11.73
C ILE A 171 16.88 12.68 12.34
N LEU A 172 17.48 11.50 12.33
CA LEU A 172 18.79 11.25 12.95
C LEU A 172 19.94 11.97 12.25
N LEU A 173 19.85 12.14 10.93
CA LEU A 173 20.88 12.78 10.11
C LEU A 173 20.63 14.28 9.85
N ASP A 174 19.62 14.87 10.49
CA ASP A 174 19.19 16.28 10.31
C ASP A 174 19.04 16.70 8.84
N CYS A 175 18.40 15.85 8.05
CA CYS A 175 18.30 16.06 6.61
C CYS A 175 17.16 17.02 6.26
N LYS A 176 17.51 18.23 5.78
CA LYS A 176 16.59 19.33 5.44
C LYS A 176 15.83 19.16 4.11
N VAL A 177 15.54 17.92 3.74
CA VAL A 177 14.85 17.54 2.50
C VAL A 177 13.35 17.79 2.63
N MET A 178 12.77 17.35 3.74
CA MET A 178 11.34 17.51 3.99
C MET A 178 11.14 18.33 5.26
N THR A 179 10.08 19.13 5.29
CA THR A 179 9.69 19.82 6.53
C THR A 179 9.47 18.79 7.64
N HIS A 180 9.93 19.10 8.86
CA HIS A 180 9.74 18.20 10.00
C HIS A 180 8.27 17.81 10.20
N PHE A 181 7.34 18.76 9.95
CA PHE A 181 5.91 18.50 9.99
C PHE A 181 5.46 17.40 9.02
N ALA A 182 5.89 17.44 7.74
CA ALA A 182 5.53 16.42 6.76
C ALA A 182 6.17 15.06 7.11
N LEU A 183 7.39 15.06 7.64
CA LEU A 183 8.07 13.84 8.11
C LEU A 183 7.35 13.19 9.29
N TYR A 184 7.00 13.97 10.32
CA TYR A 184 6.25 13.48 11.47
C TYR A 184 4.86 13.00 11.07
N THR A 185 4.20 13.68 10.13
CA THR A 185 2.90 13.25 9.61
C THR A 185 3.00 11.90 8.90
N TYR A 186 4.02 11.71 8.06
CA TYR A 186 4.27 10.45 7.37
C TYR A 186 4.56 9.31 8.36
N ILE A 187 5.55 9.48 9.24
CA ILE A 187 5.93 8.45 10.23
C ILE A 187 4.76 8.15 11.16
N GLY A 188 4.05 9.19 11.62
CA GLY A 188 2.83 9.06 12.42
C GLY A 188 1.76 8.22 11.75
N ASN A 189 1.50 8.45 10.46
CA ASN A 189 0.53 7.63 9.71
C ASN A 189 0.97 6.16 9.58
N VAL A 190 2.26 5.91 9.31
CA VAL A 190 2.78 4.53 9.25
C VAL A 190 2.66 3.83 10.61
N MET A 191 2.91 4.54 11.71
CA MET A 191 2.71 4.02 13.06
C MET A 191 1.24 3.68 13.37
N VAL A 192 0.30 4.55 12.98
CA VAL A 192 -1.14 4.27 13.15
C VAL A 192 -1.55 3.03 12.34
N ASN A 193 -1.11 2.93 11.09
CA ASN A 193 -1.35 1.75 10.26
C ASN A 193 -0.78 0.48 10.91
N PHE A 194 0.48 0.52 11.38
CA PHE A 194 1.09 -0.59 12.10
C PHE A 194 0.26 -1.02 13.31
N TYR A 195 -0.16 -0.06 14.15
CA TYR A 195 -0.99 -0.34 15.32
C TYR A 195 -2.33 -1.00 14.94
N MET A 196 -3.00 -0.48 13.91
CA MET A 196 -4.28 -1.06 13.46
C MET A 196 -4.11 -2.47 12.91
N PHE A 197 -3.04 -2.74 12.15
CA PHE A 197 -2.69 -4.08 11.66
C PHE A 197 -2.32 -5.03 12.80
N TYR A 198 -1.57 -4.56 13.78
CA TYR A 198 -1.23 -5.33 14.97
C TYR A 198 -2.48 -5.69 15.78
N ASN A 199 -3.39 -4.74 15.98
CA ASN A 199 -4.68 -4.98 16.64
C ASN A 199 -5.54 -6.00 15.85
N PHE A 200 -5.59 -5.88 14.53
CA PHE A 200 -6.24 -6.85 13.66
C PHE A 200 -5.62 -8.25 13.80
N TYR A 201 -4.29 -8.33 13.84
CA TYR A 201 -3.56 -9.59 14.00
C TYR A 201 -3.88 -10.25 15.34
N GLN A 202 -3.83 -9.49 16.44
CA GLN A 202 -4.15 -9.99 17.79
C GLN A 202 -5.59 -10.49 17.90
N LYS A 203 -6.55 -9.73 17.36
CA LYS A 203 -7.97 -10.11 17.36
C LYS A 203 -8.25 -11.37 16.51
N THR A 204 -7.61 -11.49 15.35
CA THR A 204 -7.90 -12.54 14.38
C THR A 204 -7.12 -13.83 14.63
N TYR A 205 -5.88 -13.75 15.12
CA TYR A 205 -4.99 -14.92 15.20
C TYR A 205 -4.60 -15.32 16.62
N THR A 206 -4.60 -14.39 17.58
CA THR A 206 -4.21 -14.69 18.97
C THR A 206 -5.42 -14.97 19.86
N LYS A 207 -6.50 -14.18 19.76
CA LYS A 207 -7.72 -14.42 20.55
C LYS A 207 -8.45 -15.70 20.18
N LEU A 208 -8.47 -16.07 18.89
CA LEU A 208 -9.06 -17.33 18.42
C LEU A 208 -8.35 -18.58 18.96
N LYS A 209 -7.09 -18.47 19.41
CA LYS A 209 -6.36 -19.56 20.09
C LYS A 209 -6.71 -19.73 21.57
N LYS A 210 -7.38 -18.77 22.21
CA LYS A 210 -7.78 -18.86 23.63
C LYS A 210 -9.20 -19.42 23.81
N THR A 211 -9.90 -19.72 22.73
CA THR A 211 -11.32 -20.17 22.75
C THR A 211 -11.50 -21.54 22.08
N GLN A 212 -10.40 -22.23 21.78
CA GLN A 212 -10.34 -23.67 21.51
C GLN A 212 -9.59 -24.32 22.66
#